data_AF-T1BGP2-F1
#
_entry.id   AF-T1BGP2-F1
#
_cell.length_a   1.000
_cell.length_b   1.000
_cell.length_c   1.000
_cell.angle_alpha   90.00
_cell.angle_beta   90.00
_cell.angle_gamma   90.00
#
_symmetry.space_group_name_H-M   'P 1'
#
loop_
_entity.id
_entity.type
_entity.pdbx_description
1 polymer ?
#
loop_
_entity_poly.entity_id
_entity_poly.type
_entity_poly.pdbx_seq_one_letter_code
_entity_poly.pdbx_strand_id
1 'polypeptide(L)'
;PEQIFLLHGRTWKVVEHRDDELLVETVAEMGQEPRWAGEDLPVPFDVAQEIGARRADGAYDAYPLTTDGVERLHRRRELAGRAADLPTDRRITLTASGRLVVVGACFGTRTNETLALALSGTLTARLGGLVEILAVEPTWIVLELPQALDGAGIADGFRIPPEELEPLVERLLPTGLDYRFTFLTVARKLGLLPSSLDARELRRLEPLLESARTTPIGEETLEKTLYDRHDLDHARRVLRAVASGAIELRPTPASSLSDGVLSRLRWRVVQEVPPPTLLKAVRERLSAEPLSLVCLRCGFTRTTTPGRYGAEGGSRCRLCRGSLSAVLSPKRTDEIARLSRYAQAKWRAGRSAVPEGRRRRRPRAPPVPENAVRAGYTSAELVAHFGERALYALAARGVGPETARRLLQRLYRNDDEFLTEILRAERHYARTRSFWD
;
A
#
# COMPACT_ATOMS: atom_id res chain seq x y z
N PRO A 1 -31.49 32.73 -4.84
CA PRO A 1 -30.11 32.21 -4.68
C PRO A 1 -30.16 30.77 -4.14
N GLU A 2 -30.00 29.80 -5.03
CA GLU A 2 -30.16 28.37 -4.73
C GLU A 2 -28.93 27.81 -4.01
N GLN A 3 -28.70 28.25 -2.77
CA GLN A 3 -27.64 27.68 -1.95
C GLN A 3 -28.13 26.40 -1.28
N ILE A 4 -27.56 25.29 -1.72
CA ILE A 4 -27.78 23.96 -1.17
C ILE A 4 -26.52 23.56 -0.38
N PHE A 5 -26.66 23.21 0.89
CA PHE A 5 -25.55 22.83 1.77
C PHE A 5 -25.88 21.58 2.59
N LEU A 6 -24.85 20.90 3.10
CA LEU A 6 -24.98 19.62 3.79
C LEU A 6 -24.64 19.78 5.28
N LEU A 7 -25.59 19.42 6.16
CA LEU A 7 -25.43 19.51 7.62
C LEU A 7 -26.04 18.26 8.28
N HIS A 8 -25.31 17.62 9.19
CA HIS A 8 -25.70 16.36 9.85
C HIS A 8 -26.09 15.23 8.88
N GLY A 9 -25.45 15.16 7.71
CA GLY A 9 -25.71 14.11 6.71
C GLY A 9 -27.02 14.29 5.94
N ARG A 10 -27.65 15.47 6.00
CA ARG A 10 -28.84 15.84 5.22
C ARG A 10 -28.56 17.07 4.37
N THR A 11 -29.16 17.13 3.20
CA THR A 11 -29.07 18.29 2.31
C THR A 11 -30.16 19.30 2.65
N TRP A 12 -29.76 20.57 2.78
CA TRP A 12 -30.62 21.71 3.08
C TRP A 12 -30.56 22.74 1.95
N LYS A 13 -31.71 23.26 1.52
CA LYS A 13 -31.82 24.37 0.56
C LYS A 13 -32.27 25.63 1.31
N VAL A 14 -31.56 26.74 1.13
CA VAL A 14 -31.97 28.05 1.68
C VAL A 14 -33.19 28.55 0.92
N VAL A 15 -34.29 28.74 1.64
CA VAL A 15 -35.56 29.26 1.12
C VAL A 15 -35.61 30.78 1.25
N GLU A 16 -35.13 31.31 2.38
CA GLU A 16 -35.20 32.73 2.72
C GLU A 16 -34.00 33.14 3.60
N HIS A 17 -33.43 34.31 3.33
CA HIS A 17 -32.42 34.95 4.19
C HIS A 17 -33.12 35.99 5.07
N ARG A 18 -32.98 35.88 6.38
CA ARG A 18 -33.39 36.91 7.36
C ARG A 18 -32.15 37.47 8.03
N ASP A 19 -32.29 38.62 8.68
CA ASP A 19 -31.14 39.37 9.21
C ASP A 19 -30.27 38.54 10.19
N ASP A 20 -30.88 37.66 10.99
CA ASP A 20 -30.17 36.83 11.99
C ASP A 20 -30.38 35.31 11.82
N GLU A 21 -31.15 34.87 10.82
CA GLU A 21 -31.49 33.45 10.63
C GLU A 21 -31.69 33.04 9.17
N LEU A 22 -31.47 31.75 8.88
CA LEU A 22 -31.70 31.17 7.54
C LEU A 22 -32.89 30.21 7.61
N LEU A 23 -33.91 30.46 6.79
CA LEU A 23 -35.00 29.50 6.61
C LEU A 23 -34.56 28.45 5.60
N VAL A 24 -34.56 27.18 6.02
CA VAL A 24 -34.07 26.05 5.19
C VAL A 24 -35.07 24.93 5.08
N GLU A 25 -35.10 24.25 3.93
CA GLU A 25 -35.87 23.03 3.70
C GLU A 25 -34.96 21.84 3.37
N THR A 26 -35.37 20.62 3.72
CA THR A 26 -34.63 19.41 3.35
C THR A 26 -34.93 19.02 1.90
N VAL A 27 -33.89 18.89 1.08
CA VAL A 27 -34.01 18.46 -0.33
C VAL A 27 -33.34 17.11 -0.56
N ALA A 28 -33.85 16.35 -1.53
CA ALA A 28 -33.29 15.05 -1.92
C ALA A 28 -32.08 15.17 -2.87
N GLU A 29 -31.78 16.39 -3.35
CA GLU A 29 -30.61 16.65 -4.18
C GLU A 29 -29.32 16.45 -3.37
N MET A 30 -28.27 15.93 -4.01
CA MET A 30 -26.95 15.85 -3.38
C MET A 30 -26.39 17.26 -3.27
N GLY A 31 -26.33 17.81 -2.06
CA GLY A 31 -25.66 19.08 -1.80
C GLY A 31 -24.16 18.99 -2.11
N GLN A 32 -23.50 20.12 -2.28
CA GLN A 32 -22.04 20.10 -2.41
C GLN A 32 -21.44 19.54 -1.11
N GLU A 33 -20.60 18.52 -1.24
CA GLU A 33 -19.82 18.00 -0.13
C GLU A 33 -19.01 19.14 0.50
N PRO A 34 -19.00 19.27 1.84
CA PRO A 34 -18.12 20.22 2.50
C PRO A 34 -16.68 19.94 2.07
N ARG A 35 -16.10 20.88 1.33
CA ARG A 35 -14.68 20.85 1.00
C ARG A 35 -13.94 21.37 2.21
N TRP A 36 -13.40 20.45 3.00
CA TRP A 36 -12.37 20.77 3.98
C TRP A 36 -11.14 21.24 3.19
N ALA A 37 -10.96 22.55 3.12
CA ALA A 37 -9.77 23.19 2.59
C ALA A 37 -8.99 23.76 3.77
N GLY A 38 -7.79 23.26 4.00
CA GLY A 38 -6.94 23.66 5.11
C GLY A 38 -5.87 22.61 5.39
N GLU A 39 -4.75 23.08 5.93
CA GLU A 39 -3.71 22.23 6.48
C GLU A 39 -3.88 22.20 8.01
N ASP A 40 -3.58 21.08 8.65
CA ASP A 40 -3.58 21.03 10.11
C ASP A 40 -2.50 22.00 10.64
N LEU A 41 -2.87 22.78 11.65
CA LEU A 41 -1.91 23.70 12.30
C LEU A 41 -0.76 22.87 12.90
N PRO A 42 0.50 23.19 12.57
CA PRO A 42 1.63 22.43 13.07
C PRO A 42 1.73 22.59 14.58
N VAL A 43 2.02 21.49 15.28
CA VAL A 43 2.29 21.53 16.71
C VAL A 43 3.67 22.16 16.93
N PRO A 44 3.77 23.24 17.73
CA PRO A 44 5.04 23.91 18.03
C PRO A 44 6.06 23.02 18.76
N PHE A 45 7.34 23.41 18.65
CA PHE A 45 8.46 22.69 19.26
C PHE A 45 8.36 22.60 20.79
N ASP A 46 8.04 23.72 21.45
CA ASP A 46 7.88 23.84 22.89
C ASP A 46 6.72 22.98 23.43
N VAL A 47 5.59 22.96 22.72
CA VAL A 47 4.45 22.10 23.07
C VAL A 47 4.82 20.62 23.01
N ALA A 48 5.56 20.21 21.96
CA ALA A 48 6.02 18.83 21.85
C ALA A 48 7.08 18.46 22.91
N GLN A 49 7.97 19.39 23.24
CA GLN A 49 8.93 19.21 24.33
C GLN A 49 8.23 19.02 25.67
N GLU A 50 7.19 19.81 25.96
CA GLU A 50 6.39 19.66 27.17
C GLU A 50 5.72 18.28 27.24
N ILE A 51 5.16 17.78 26.12
CA ILE A 51 4.66 16.39 26.04
C ILE A 51 5.77 15.38 26.39
N GLY A 52 6.98 15.61 25.89
CA GLY A 52 8.15 14.79 26.20
C GLY A 52 8.54 14.82 27.68
N ALA A 53 8.58 16.00 28.29
CA ALA A 53 8.87 16.18 29.71
C ALA A 53 7.83 15.47 30.59
N ARG A 54 6.55 15.60 30.26
CA ARG A 54 5.45 14.93 30.97
C ARG A 54 5.42 13.41 30.78
N ARG A 55 5.99 12.88 29.69
CA ARG A 55 6.26 11.43 29.58
C ARG A 55 7.38 11.00 30.51
N ALA A 56 8.37 11.84 30.74
CA ALA A 56 9.49 11.55 31.63
C ALA A 56 9.07 11.53 33.10
N ASP A 57 8.47 12.62 33.60
CA ASP A 57 8.18 12.81 35.02
C ASP A 57 6.76 12.37 35.43
N GLY A 58 5.79 12.35 34.50
CA GLY A 58 4.39 12.08 34.82
C GLY A 58 3.73 13.17 35.66
N ALA A 59 4.29 14.39 35.70
CA ALA A 59 3.79 15.49 36.52
C ALA A 59 2.58 16.17 35.87
N TYR A 60 1.40 15.54 35.97
CA TYR A 60 0.17 16.04 35.35
C TYR A 60 -0.61 17.04 36.23
N ASP A 61 -0.25 17.18 37.52
CA ASP A 61 -1.00 17.97 38.51
C ASP A 61 -1.10 19.47 38.18
N ALA A 62 -0.13 19.98 37.40
CA ALA A 62 -0.11 21.38 36.99
C ALA A 62 -1.17 21.72 35.92
N TYR A 63 -1.80 20.72 35.31
CA TYR A 63 -2.80 20.93 34.27
C TYR A 63 -4.22 20.97 34.83
N PRO A 64 -5.14 21.75 34.21
CA PRO A 64 -6.54 21.84 34.63
C PRO A 64 -7.32 20.59 34.19
N LEU A 65 -6.94 19.42 34.71
CA LEU A 65 -7.52 18.12 34.41
C LEU A 65 -8.40 17.63 35.57
N THR A 66 -9.40 16.80 35.25
CA THR A 66 -10.16 16.07 36.27
C THR A 66 -9.31 14.96 36.88
N THR A 67 -9.66 14.49 38.08
CA THR A 67 -8.98 13.36 38.73
C THR A 67 -8.98 12.11 37.85
N ASP A 68 -10.11 11.77 37.20
CA ASP A 68 -10.18 10.68 36.21
C ASP A 68 -9.23 10.91 35.01
N GLY A 69 -9.10 12.15 34.54
CA GLY A 69 -8.18 12.51 33.47
C GLY A 69 -6.72 12.24 33.84
N VAL A 70 -6.31 12.63 35.04
CA VAL A 70 -4.96 12.40 35.59
C VAL A 70 -4.69 10.90 35.75
N GLU A 71 -5.62 10.15 36.34
CA GLU A 71 -5.51 8.69 36.49
C GLU A 71 -5.36 7.97 35.14
N ARG A 72 -6.11 8.39 34.11
CA ARG A 72 -5.99 7.84 32.76
C ARG A 72 -4.63 8.10 32.14
N LEU A 73 -4.04 9.28 32.35
CA LEU A 73 -2.71 9.61 31.85
C LEU A 73 -1.63 8.76 32.54
N HIS A 74 -1.70 8.62 33.86
CA HIS A 74 -0.80 7.72 34.61
C HIS A 74 -0.92 6.28 34.12
N ARG A 75 -2.14 5.75 34.00
CA ARG A 75 -2.38 4.40 33.47
C ARG A 75 -1.82 4.25 32.05
N ARG A 76 -2.02 5.25 31.18
CA ARG A 76 -1.50 5.20 29.81
C ARG A 76 0.03 5.21 29.79
N ARG A 77 0.67 5.97 30.67
CA ARG A 77 2.14 6.00 30.82
C ARG A 77 2.68 4.67 31.33
N GLU A 78 2.01 4.03 32.30
CA GLU A 78 2.36 2.70 32.79
C GLU A 78 2.24 1.63 31.70
N LEU A 79 1.17 1.68 30.91
CA LEU A 79 0.95 0.76 29.79
C LEU A 79 1.90 1.00 28.62
N ALA A 80 2.47 2.21 28.48
CA ALA A 80 3.33 2.58 27.37
C ALA A 80 4.67 1.83 27.35
N GLY A 81 5.11 1.28 28.49
CA GLY A 81 6.34 0.50 28.62
C GLY A 81 7.22 0.99 29.77
N ARG A 82 8.49 0.57 29.77
CA ARG A 82 9.45 1.04 30.78
C ARG A 82 9.71 2.53 30.55
N ALA A 83 9.80 3.32 31.61
CA ALA A 83 10.08 4.76 31.50
C ALA A 83 11.41 5.07 30.77
N ALA A 84 12.36 4.14 30.81
CA ALA A 84 13.62 4.24 30.05
C ALA A 84 13.43 4.12 28.53
N ASP A 85 12.32 3.53 28.07
CA ASP A 85 12.06 3.24 26.66
C ASP A 85 10.98 4.17 26.07
N LEU A 86 10.57 5.20 26.82
CA LEU A 86 9.70 6.26 26.33
C LEU A 86 10.55 7.38 25.72
N PRO A 87 10.15 7.96 24.56
CA PRO A 87 10.74 9.19 24.10
C PRO A 87 10.25 10.36 24.94
N THR A 88 11.17 11.27 25.18
CA THR A 88 10.98 12.44 26.03
C THR A 88 11.52 13.69 25.33
N ASP A 89 11.61 14.79 26.05
CA ASP A 89 12.30 16.01 25.65
C ASP A 89 13.82 15.81 25.48
N ARG A 90 14.40 14.83 26.20
CA ARG A 90 15.85 14.55 26.22
C ARG A 90 16.25 13.17 25.69
N ARG A 91 15.31 12.41 25.14
CA ARG A 91 15.57 11.07 24.59
C ARG A 91 14.80 10.86 23.30
N ILE A 92 15.53 10.48 22.26
CA ILE A 92 14.98 9.95 21.02
C ILE A 92 15.01 8.42 21.10
N THR A 93 13.86 7.80 20.88
CA THR A 93 13.75 6.32 20.88
C THR A 93 13.76 5.81 19.45
N LEU A 94 14.46 4.70 19.21
CA LEU A 94 14.64 4.10 17.89
C LEU A 94 14.11 2.67 17.94
N THR A 95 12.89 2.47 17.44
CA THR A 95 12.22 1.17 17.47
C THR A 95 12.15 0.57 16.07
N ALA A 96 12.83 -0.55 15.85
CA ALA A 96 12.78 -1.29 14.59
C ALA A 96 11.71 -2.40 14.62
N SER A 97 10.92 -2.51 13.56
CA SER A 97 9.95 -3.58 13.33
C SER A 97 10.08 -4.08 11.89
N GLY A 98 11.04 -4.98 11.68
CA GLY A 98 11.44 -5.41 10.34
C GLY A 98 12.05 -4.24 9.54
N ARG A 99 11.39 -3.84 8.46
CA ARG A 99 11.79 -2.68 7.62
C ARG A 99 11.24 -1.35 8.12
N LEU A 100 10.28 -1.38 9.05
CA LEU A 100 9.68 -0.18 9.59
C LEU A 100 10.50 0.31 10.78
N VAL A 101 10.72 1.61 10.84
CA VAL A 101 11.39 2.27 11.96
C VAL A 101 10.47 3.33 12.53
N VAL A 102 10.19 3.26 13.82
CA VAL A 102 9.51 4.29 14.58
C VAL A 102 10.55 5.05 15.39
N VAL A 103 10.73 6.31 15.04
CA VAL A 103 11.57 7.27 15.76
C VAL A 103 10.68 8.08 16.67
N GLY A 104 10.78 7.88 17.98
CA GLY A 104 10.10 8.72 18.96
C GLY A 104 10.88 10.00 19.19
N ALA A 105 10.34 11.14 18.75
CA ALA A 105 11.01 12.43 18.70
C ALA A 105 10.03 13.55 19.08
N CYS A 106 10.11 14.08 20.30
CA CYS A 106 9.16 15.05 20.84
C CYS A 106 9.54 16.50 20.50
N PHE A 107 9.62 16.82 19.20
CA PHE A 107 10.11 18.12 18.72
C PHE A 107 9.10 18.92 17.89
N GLY A 108 7.87 18.44 17.74
CA GLY A 108 6.81 19.16 17.04
C GLY A 108 6.80 18.86 15.55
N THR A 109 5.78 19.34 14.85
CA THR A 109 5.49 18.92 13.47
C THR A 109 6.60 19.35 12.52
N ARG A 110 6.90 20.65 12.44
CA ARG A 110 7.85 21.21 11.47
C ARG A 110 9.29 20.77 11.71
N THR A 111 9.70 20.66 12.98
CA THR A 111 11.03 20.16 13.32
C THR A 111 11.17 18.68 12.97
N ASN A 112 10.14 17.87 13.24
CA ASN A 112 10.14 16.47 12.86
C ASN A 112 10.08 16.28 11.34
N GLU A 113 9.40 17.15 10.57
CA GLU A 113 9.43 17.13 9.10
C GLU A 113 10.86 17.34 8.59
N THR A 114 11.55 18.38 9.10
CA THR A 114 12.97 18.62 8.78
C THR A 114 13.85 17.43 9.10
N LEU A 115 13.72 16.88 10.31
CA LEU A 115 14.51 15.72 10.74
C LEU A 115 14.16 14.48 9.90
N ALA A 116 12.89 14.24 9.59
CA ALA A 116 12.46 13.09 8.77
C ALA A 116 13.07 13.14 7.37
N LEU A 117 13.04 14.32 6.72
CA LEU A 117 13.64 14.52 5.40
C LEU A 117 15.15 14.30 5.43
N ALA A 118 15.82 14.88 6.42
CA ALA A 118 17.26 14.74 6.60
C ALA A 118 17.65 13.26 6.87
N LEU A 119 16.96 12.59 7.79
CA LEU A 119 17.15 11.17 8.10
C LEU A 119 16.91 10.28 6.89
N SER A 120 15.82 10.51 6.14
CA SER A 120 15.49 9.77 4.92
C SER A 120 16.61 9.90 3.89
N GLY A 121 17.09 11.13 3.63
CA GLY A 121 18.18 11.38 2.70
C GLY A 121 19.50 10.73 3.13
N THR A 122 19.90 10.92 4.40
CA THR A 122 21.15 10.37 4.95
C THR A 122 21.14 8.85 4.95
N LEU A 123 20.04 8.21 5.38
CA LEU A 123 19.92 6.75 5.37
C LEU A 123 19.83 6.21 3.94
N THR A 124 19.14 6.90 3.02
CA THR A 124 19.08 6.51 1.60
C THR A 124 20.48 6.48 0.98
N ALA A 125 21.28 7.53 1.20
CA ALA A 125 22.64 7.61 0.70
C ALA A 125 23.53 6.48 1.23
N ARG A 126 23.33 6.06 2.48
CA ARG A 126 24.10 4.97 3.10
C ARG A 126 23.67 3.58 2.67
N LEU A 127 22.36 3.35 2.54
CA LEU A 127 21.80 2.04 2.22
C LEU A 127 21.79 1.73 0.72
N GLY A 128 21.97 2.75 -0.13
CA GLY A 128 21.86 2.59 -1.58
C GLY A 128 20.43 2.26 -2.04
N GLY A 129 19.43 2.50 -1.20
CA GLY A 129 18.03 2.27 -1.48
C GLY A 129 17.16 3.32 -0.80
N LEU A 130 16.02 3.65 -1.42
CA LEU A 130 15.13 4.71 -0.96
C LEU A 130 14.58 4.39 0.44
N VAL A 131 14.74 5.34 1.36
CA VAL A 131 14.06 5.35 2.66
C VAL A 131 12.82 6.21 2.56
N GLU A 132 11.65 5.61 2.67
CA GLU A 132 10.38 6.31 2.56
C GLU A 132 9.95 6.89 3.91
N ILE A 133 9.45 8.13 3.89
CA ILE A 133 8.81 8.76 5.04
C ILE A 133 7.33 8.39 4.99
N LEU A 134 6.89 7.57 5.92
CA LEU A 134 5.52 7.06 5.94
C LEU A 134 4.57 7.96 6.71
N ALA A 135 5.07 8.58 7.77
CA ALA A 135 4.35 9.54 8.58
C ALA A 135 5.30 10.40 9.40
N VAL A 136 4.91 11.65 9.57
CA VAL A 136 5.53 12.58 10.51
C VAL A 136 4.43 13.12 11.40
N GLU A 137 4.66 13.02 12.70
CA GLU A 137 3.74 13.43 13.75
C GLU A 137 4.50 14.32 14.74
N PRO A 138 3.82 15.11 15.58
CA PRO A 138 4.47 16.00 16.55
C PRO A 138 5.46 15.32 17.50
N THR A 139 5.26 14.02 17.75
CA THR A 139 6.13 13.24 18.67
C THR A 139 6.74 11.98 18.08
N TRP A 140 6.56 11.72 16.77
CA TRP A 140 7.05 10.51 16.11
C TRP A 140 7.38 10.75 14.64
N ILE A 141 8.36 10.02 14.13
CA ILE A 141 8.63 9.89 12.70
C ILE A 141 8.59 8.40 12.37
N VAL A 142 7.96 8.02 11.27
CA VAL A 142 7.91 6.64 10.80
C VAL A 142 8.54 6.54 9.43
N LEU A 143 9.56 5.69 9.33
CA LEU A 143 10.32 5.44 8.10
C LEU A 143 10.15 3.99 7.66
N GLU A 144 10.15 3.76 6.36
CA GLU A 144 10.32 2.44 5.76
C GLU A 144 11.69 2.36 5.09
N LEU A 145 12.48 1.37 5.52
CA LEU A 145 13.81 1.13 5.00
C LEU A 145 13.78 0.07 3.89
N PRO A 146 14.68 0.14 2.90
CA PRO A 146 14.80 -0.90 1.87
C PRO A 146 15.20 -2.27 2.46
N GLN A 147 15.91 -2.24 3.60
CA GLN A 147 16.31 -3.40 4.38
C GLN A 147 16.27 -3.08 5.88
N ALA A 148 16.07 -4.11 6.71
CA ALA A 148 16.04 -3.94 8.16
C ALA A 148 17.41 -3.46 8.68
N LEU A 149 17.39 -2.52 9.62
CA LEU A 149 18.57 -2.05 10.34
C LEU A 149 18.45 -2.35 11.83
N ASP A 150 19.60 -2.50 12.47
CA ASP A 150 19.70 -2.51 13.92
C ASP A 150 19.66 -1.08 14.50
N GLY A 151 19.59 -0.98 15.82
CA GLY A 151 19.51 0.32 16.49
C GLY A 151 20.69 1.25 16.20
N ALA A 152 21.89 0.69 16.02
CA ALA A 152 23.08 1.46 15.70
C ALA A 152 23.00 2.05 14.28
N GLY A 153 22.59 1.25 13.29
CA GLY A 153 22.38 1.71 11.92
C GLY A 153 21.30 2.80 11.79
N ILE A 154 20.27 2.77 12.65
CA ILE A 154 19.26 3.84 12.70
C ILE A 154 19.84 5.10 13.35
N ALA A 155 20.54 4.97 14.48
CA ALA A 155 21.15 6.09 15.21
C ALA A 155 22.16 6.84 14.32
N ASP A 156 22.83 6.10 13.45
CA ASP A 156 23.73 6.57 12.42
C ASP A 156 23.11 7.63 11.50
N GLY A 157 21.79 7.58 11.27
CA GLY A 157 21.05 8.59 10.51
C GLY A 157 21.11 9.99 11.13
N PHE A 158 21.28 10.10 12.45
CA PHE A 158 21.40 11.38 13.16
C PHE A 158 22.82 11.97 13.11
N ARG A 159 23.79 11.29 12.50
CA ARG A 159 25.15 11.81 12.30
C ARG A 159 25.22 12.77 11.11
N ILE A 160 24.42 13.83 11.18
CA ILE A 160 24.38 14.91 10.20
C ILE A 160 25.04 16.13 10.85
N PRO A 161 26.13 16.67 10.28
CA PRO A 161 26.69 17.91 10.77
C PRO A 161 25.63 19.04 10.72
N PRO A 162 25.39 19.79 11.80
CA PRO A 162 24.33 20.81 11.83
C PRO A 162 24.43 21.89 10.73
N GLU A 163 25.64 22.18 10.28
CA GLU A 163 25.93 23.08 9.16
C GLU A 163 25.52 22.51 7.79
N GLU A 164 25.51 21.19 7.64
CA GLU A 164 25.11 20.51 6.41
C GLU A 164 23.59 20.29 6.30
N LEU A 165 22.83 20.54 7.38
CA LEU A 165 21.39 20.26 7.42
C LEU A 165 20.60 21.03 6.34
N GLU A 166 20.81 22.34 6.24
CA GLU A 166 20.07 23.19 5.30
C GLU A 166 20.41 22.84 3.83
N PRO A 167 21.70 22.76 3.43
CA PRO A 167 22.05 22.30 2.08
C PRO A 167 21.56 20.89 1.74
N LEU A 168 21.40 20.01 2.74
CA LEU A 168 20.81 18.70 2.55
C LEU A 168 19.31 18.80 2.31
N VAL A 169 18.58 19.53 3.16
CA VAL A 169 17.13 19.72 3.05
C VAL A 169 16.76 20.39 1.74
N GLU A 170 17.42 21.51 1.36
CA GLU A 170 17.16 22.23 0.11
C GLU A 170 17.30 21.34 -1.13
N ARG A 171 18.26 20.41 -1.10
CA ARG A 171 18.49 19.47 -2.20
C ARG A 171 17.41 18.40 -2.29
N LEU A 172 16.85 17.99 -1.16
CA LEU A 172 15.85 16.91 -1.06
C LEU A 172 14.42 17.42 -1.29
N LEU A 173 14.10 18.64 -0.87
CA LEU A 173 12.75 19.23 -0.95
C LEU A 173 12.09 19.11 -2.32
N PRO A 174 12.77 19.40 -3.46
CA PRO A 174 12.15 19.31 -4.79
C PRO A 174 11.63 17.93 -5.17
N THR A 175 12.08 16.88 -4.49
CA THR A 175 11.59 15.50 -4.72
C THR A 175 10.24 15.22 -4.04
N GLY A 176 9.88 16.01 -3.04
CA GLY A 176 8.66 15.84 -2.24
C GLY A 176 7.38 16.34 -2.93
N LEU A 177 6.24 15.83 -2.48
CA LEU A 177 4.93 16.27 -2.99
C LEU A 177 4.59 17.70 -2.55
N ASP A 178 4.97 18.10 -1.33
CA ASP A 178 4.66 19.43 -0.81
C ASP A 178 5.31 20.53 -1.64
N TYR A 179 6.57 20.36 -2.03
CA TYR A 179 7.25 21.30 -2.93
C TYR A 179 6.48 21.46 -4.26
N ARG A 180 5.94 20.38 -4.82
CA ARG A 180 5.15 20.41 -6.06
C ARG A 180 3.83 21.16 -5.88
N PHE A 181 3.17 21.00 -4.73
CA PHE A 181 1.95 21.75 -4.40
C PHE A 181 2.23 23.23 -4.16
N THR A 182 3.33 23.56 -3.46
CA THR A 182 3.78 24.94 -3.28
C THR A 182 4.08 25.57 -4.64
N PHE A 183 4.80 24.87 -5.52
CA PHE A 183 5.12 25.36 -6.86
C PHE A 183 3.87 25.72 -7.66
N LEU A 184 2.88 24.83 -7.69
CA LEU A 184 1.60 25.10 -8.36
C LEU A 184 0.91 26.34 -7.79
N THR A 185 0.95 26.50 -6.47
CA THR A 185 0.35 27.62 -5.77
C THR A 185 1.04 28.93 -6.13
N VAL A 186 2.38 28.95 -6.08
CA VAL A 186 3.21 30.10 -6.45
C VAL A 186 3.01 30.46 -7.92
N ALA A 187 3.12 29.48 -8.83
CA ALA A 187 2.96 29.68 -10.27
C ALA A 187 1.56 30.22 -10.65
N ARG A 188 0.50 29.78 -9.96
CA ARG A 188 -0.86 30.35 -10.14
C ARG A 188 -0.96 31.77 -9.62
N LYS A 189 -0.39 32.06 -8.44
CA LYS A 189 -0.38 33.42 -7.87
C LYS A 189 0.36 34.41 -8.76
N LEU A 190 1.41 33.95 -9.44
CA LEU A 190 2.20 34.75 -10.40
C LEU A 190 1.58 34.79 -11.81
N GLY A 191 0.42 34.16 -12.03
CA GLY A 191 -0.29 34.18 -13.31
C GLY A 191 0.32 33.31 -14.42
N LEU A 192 1.26 32.42 -14.08
CA LEU A 192 1.96 31.55 -15.03
C LEU A 192 1.15 30.30 -15.38
N LEU A 193 0.26 29.88 -14.49
CA LEU A 193 -0.65 28.76 -14.71
C LEU A 193 -2.10 29.22 -14.52
N PRO A 194 -3.03 28.82 -15.41
CA PRO A 194 -4.43 29.15 -15.25
C PRO A 194 -5.02 28.45 -14.02
N SER A 195 -5.98 29.10 -13.37
CA SER A 195 -6.71 28.54 -12.22
C SER A 195 -7.52 27.28 -12.57
N SER A 196 -7.83 27.09 -13.85
CA SER A 196 -8.53 25.92 -14.40
C SER A 196 -7.63 24.69 -14.60
N LEU A 197 -6.31 24.79 -14.42
CA LEU A 197 -5.40 23.66 -14.59
C LEU A 197 -5.64 22.63 -13.49
N ASP A 198 -6.00 21.41 -13.86
CA ASP A 198 -6.19 20.32 -12.90
C ASP A 198 -4.84 19.93 -12.27
N ALA A 199 -4.78 19.94 -10.94
CA ALA A 199 -3.61 19.50 -10.18
C ALA A 199 -3.26 18.02 -10.45
N ARG A 200 -4.18 17.22 -11.00
CA ARG A 200 -3.90 15.83 -11.39
C ARG A 200 -2.96 15.71 -12.60
N GLU A 201 -2.72 16.80 -13.35
CA GLU A 201 -1.77 16.84 -14.45
C GLU A 201 -0.32 17.10 -14.01
N LEU A 202 -0.03 17.10 -12.70
CA LEU A 202 1.28 17.31 -12.07
C LEU A 202 2.46 16.59 -12.76
N ARG A 203 2.25 15.36 -13.26
CA ARG A 203 3.29 14.59 -13.98
C ARG A 203 3.76 15.27 -15.27
N ARG A 204 2.91 16.07 -15.93
CA ARG A 204 3.27 16.80 -17.15
C ARG A 204 4.09 18.07 -16.86
N LEU A 205 4.15 18.49 -15.59
CA LEU A 205 4.84 19.70 -15.16
C LEU A 205 6.23 19.41 -14.57
N GLU A 206 6.66 18.15 -14.48
CA GLU A 206 7.99 17.76 -14.00
C GLU A 206 9.14 18.47 -14.75
N PRO A 207 9.12 18.59 -16.09
CA PRO A 207 10.13 19.37 -16.82
C PRO A 207 10.13 20.86 -16.44
N LEU A 208 8.94 21.43 -16.18
CA LEU A 208 8.79 22.83 -15.79
C LEU A 208 9.32 23.07 -14.39
N LEU A 209 8.98 22.20 -13.43
CA LEU A 209 9.53 22.20 -12.07
C LEU A 209 11.06 22.18 -12.11
N GLU A 210 11.65 21.31 -12.91
CA GLU A 210 13.11 21.18 -12.99
C GLU A 210 13.76 22.42 -13.62
N SER A 211 13.18 22.96 -14.70
CA SER A 211 13.67 24.18 -15.34
C SER A 211 13.51 25.44 -14.48
N ALA A 212 12.49 25.47 -13.62
CA ALA A 212 12.15 26.62 -12.80
C ALA A 212 13.00 26.73 -11.53
N ARG A 213 13.81 25.72 -11.18
CA ARG A 213 14.62 25.70 -9.94
C ARG A 213 15.52 26.92 -9.78
N THR A 214 16.11 27.41 -10.88
CA THR A 214 17.00 28.57 -10.90
C THR A 214 16.29 29.86 -11.30
N THR A 215 14.96 29.88 -11.23
CA THR A 215 14.14 31.05 -11.54
C THR A 215 13.54 31.60 -10.26
N PRO A 216 13.08 32.87 -10.24
CA PRO A 216 12.43 33.45 -9.06
C PRO A 216 11.24 32.64 -8.55
N ILE A 217 10.57 31.88 -9.43
CA ILE A 217 9.45 30.99 -9.05
C ILE A 217 9.96 29.80 -8.23
N GLY A 218 11.09 29.21 -8.62
CA GLY A 218 11.71 28.11 -7.91
C GLY A 218 12.30 28.53 -6.57
N GLU A 219 12.91 29.73 -6.52
CA GLU A 219 13.40 30.37 -5.29
C GLU A 219 12.25 30.61 -4.31
N GLU A 220 11.18 31.31 -4.73
CA GLU A 220 9.98 31.53 -3.90
C GLU A 220 9.35 30.21 -3.47
N THR A 221 9.30 29.20 -4.35
CA THR A 221 8.75 27.88 -4.00
C THR A 221 9.57 27.21 -2.89
N LEU A 222 10.89 27.28 -2.98
CA LEU A 222 11.80 26.71 -1.99
C LEU A 222 11.66 27.43 -0.65
N GLU A 223 11.79 28.76 -0.65
CA GLU A 223 11.66 29.59 0.54
C GLU A 223 10.31 29.39 1.23
N LYS A 224 9.23 29.39 0.45
CA LYS A 224 7.88 29.16 0.96
C LYS A 224 7.71 27.76 1.56
N THR A 225 8.24 26.73 0.91
CA THR A 225 8.14 25.35 1.43
C THR A 225 8.95 25.18 2.72
N LEU A 226 10.13 25.81 2.81
CA LEU A 226 10.91 25.87 4.05
C LEU A 226 10.13 26.60 5.14
N TYR A 227 9.58 27.78 4.82
CA TYR A 227 8.87 28.61 5.77
C TYR A 227 7.55 28.02 6.26
N ASP A 228 6.80 27.30 5.43
CA ASP A 228 5.50 26.76 5.84
C ASP A 228 5.65 25.41 6.56
N ARG A 229 6.58 24.55 6.10
CA ARG A 229 6.64 23.13 6.50
C ARG A 229 7.83 22.74 7.37
N HIS A 230 8.92 23.50 7.35
CA HIS A 230 10.18 23.07 7.97
C HIS A 230 10.63 24.02 9.08
N ASP A 231 11.36 23.49 10.05
CA ASP A 231 12.01 24.27 11.10
C ASP A 231 13.48 23.86 11.17
N LEU A 232 14.34 24.60 10.46
CA LEU A 232 15.77 24.34 10.37
C LEU A 232 16.49 24.68 11.68
N ASP A 233 16.06 25.73 12.38
CA ASP A 233 16.72 26.22 13.59
C ASP A 233 16.59 25.23 14.75
N HIS A 234 15.38 24.74 15.02
CA HIS A 234 15.18 23.72 16.03
C HIS A 234 15.79 22.38 15.63
N ALA A 235 15.74 22.01 14.35
CA ALA A 235 16.37 20.76 13.90
C ALA A 235 17.89 20.79 14.06
N ARG A 236 18.56 21.92 13.75
CA ARG A 236 19.99 22.14 14.04
C ARG A 236 20.28 22.03 15.53
N ARG A 237 19.43 22.62 16.37
CA ARG A 237 19.56 22.53 17.83
C ARG A 237 19.46 21.08 18.32
N VAL A 238 18.52 20.30 17.78
CA VAL A 238 18.38 18.87 18.11
C VAL A 238 19.64 18.11 17.68
N LEU A 239 20.14 18.28 16.46
CA LEU A 239 21.35 17.60 15.98
C LEU A 239 22.58 17.96 16.83
N ARG A 240 22.76 19.22 17.22
CA ARG A 240 23.82 19.64 18.15
C ARG A 240 23.68 18.97 19.51
N ALA A 241 22.46 18.90 20.05
CA ALA A 241 22.20 18.27 21.34
C ALA A 241 22.39 16.75 21.31
N VAL A 242 22.12 16.10 20.17
CA VAL A 242 22.47 14.69 19.95
C VAL A 242 23.99 14.51 19.89
N ALA A 243 24.69 15.35 19.12
CA ALA A 243 26.15 15.28 18.98
C ALA A 243 26.90 15.52 20.30
N SER A 244 26.39 16.38 21.18
CA SER A 244 26.96 16.63 22.51
C SER A 244 26.52 15.62 23.58
N GLY A 245 25.58 14.72 23.26
CA GLY A 245 25.02 13.76 24.21
C GLY A 245 23.97 14.35 25.18
N ALA A 246 23.53 15.60 24.97
CA ALA A 246 22.45 16.20 25.74
C ALA A 246 21.07 15.56 25.47
N ILE A 247 20.89 15.03 24.25
CA ILE A 247 19.76 14.17 23.86
C ILE A 247 20.29 12.74 23.62
N GLU A 248 19.75 11.78 24.35
CA GLU A 248 20.09 10.35 24.22
C GLU A 248 19.43 9.75 22.97
N LEU A 249 20.21 9.08 22.10
CA LEU A 249 19.66 8.16 21.09
C LEU A 249 19.58 6.76 21.68
N ARG A 250 18.37 6.23 21.84
CA ARG A 250 18.15 4.94 22.50
C ARG A 250 17.43 3.95 21.59
N PRO A 251 18.11 2.87 21.15
CA PRO A 251 17.42 1.71 20.59
C PRO A 251 16.50 1.07 21.62
N THR A 252 15.23 0.89 21.26
CA THR A 252 14.20 0.33 22.15
C THR A 252 13.46 -0.82 21.48
N PRO A 253 13.03 -1.84 22.24
CA PRO A 253 12.14 -2.87 21.71
C PRO A 253 10.75 -2.29 21.37
N ALA A 254 9.96 -3.06 20.63
CA ALA A 254 8.56 -2.72 20.40
C ALA A 254 7.79 -2.59 21.73
N SER A 255 6.96 -1.56 21.81
CA SER A 255 6.10 -1.24 22.96
C SER A 255 4.67 -0.98 22.48
N SER A 256 3.71 -0.96 23.41
CA SER A 256 2.32 -0.61 23.11
C SER A 256 2.19 0.76 22.44
N LEU A 257 3.13 1.66 22.71
CA LEU A 257 3.16 3.00 22.18
C LEU A 257 3.76 3.05 20.76
N SER A 258 4.85 2.32 20.47
CA SER A 258 5.35 2.19 19.08
C SER A 258 4.39 1.39 18.21
N ASP A 259 3.81 0.32 18.74
CA ASP A 259 2.82 -0.51 18.07
C ASP A 259 1.52 0.26 17.82
N GLY A 260 1.14 1.14 18.76
CA GLY A 260 0.03 2.07 18.60
C GLY A 260 0.21 2.98 17.38
N VAL A 261 1.42 3.54 17.19
CA VAL A 261 1.74 4.36 16.01
C VAL A 261 1.64 3.53 14.73
N LEU A 262 2.27 2.35 14.69
CA LEU A 262 2.22 1.47 13.52
C LEU A 262 0.80 0.97 13.22
N SER A 263 -0.01 0.71 14.23
CA SER A 263 -1.40 0.27 14.07
C SER A 263 -2.27 1.30 13.36
N ARG A 264 -2.08 2.60 13.66
CA ARG A 264 -2.75 3.71 12.97
C ARG A 264 -2.29 3.85 11.53
N LEU A 265 -1.10 3.39 11.23
CA LEU A 265 -0.54 3.40 9.89
C LEU A 265 -0.86 2.15 9.08
N ARG A 266 -1.48 1.10 9.65
CA ARG A 266 -1.83 -0.14 8.92
C ARG A 266 -2.70 0.10 7.68
N TRP A 267 -3.44 1.21 7.61
CA TRP A 267 -4.19 1.58 6.39
C TRP A 267 -3.35 2.33 5.34
N ARG A 268 -2.26 3.02 5.74
CA ARG A 268 -1.32 3.73 4.84
C ARG A 268 -0.14 2.88 4.41
N VAL A 269 0.41 2.08 5.33
CA VAL A 269 1.77 1.48 5.26
C VAL A 269 1.75 -0.01 4.91
N VAL A 270 0.59 -0.67 4.98
CA VAL A 270 0.50 -2.07 4.55
C VAL A 270 -0.23 -2.14 3.21
N GLN A 271 0.38 -1.59 2.16
CA GLN A 271 0.03 -1.97 0.79
C GLN A 271 0.45 -3.42 0.47
N GLU A 272 1.22 -4.06 1.37
CA GLU A 272 1.69 -5.41 1.14
C GLU A 272 0.72 -6.52 1.53
N VAL A 273 -0.22 -6.29 2.44
CA VAL A 273 -1.22 -7.28 2.87
C VAL A 273 -2.59 -6.60 2.95
N PRO A 274 -3.53 -6.91 2.04
CA PRO A 274 -4.88 -6.39 2.09
C PRO A 274 -5.51 -6.63 3.47
N PRO A 275 -6.41 -5.75 3.94
CA PRO A 275 -7.10 -5.96 5.22
C PRO A 275 -7.68 -7.38 5.30
N PRO A 276 -7.69 -8.02 6.49
CA PRO A 276 -8.20 -9.39 6.63
C PRO A 276 -9.62 -9.57 6.11
N THR A 277 -10.45 -8.53 6.20
CA THR A 277 -11.81 -8.49 5.64
C THR A 277 -11.81 -8.59 4.10
N LEU A 278 -10.89 -7.91 3.43
CA LEU A 278 -10.71 -7.98 1.98
C LEU A 278 -10.13 -9.33 1.56
N LEU A 279 -9.14 -9.87 2.28
CA LEU A 279 -8.60 -11.21 2.01
C LEU A 279 -9.67 -12.29 2.16
N LYS A 280 -10.52 -12.19 3.18
CA LYS A 280 -11.67 -13.08 3.37
C LYS A 280 -12.64 -12.99 2.18
N ALA A 281 -13.01 -11.78 1.76
CA ALA A 281 -13.89 -11.59 0.60
C ALA A 281 -13.29 -12.14 -0.70
N VAL A 282 -11.98 -11.94 -0.92
CA VAL A 282 -11.26 -12.49 -2.08
C VAL A 282 -11.24 -14.02 -2.04
N ARG A 283 -10.96 -14.61 -0.87
CA ARG A 283 -10.97 -16.06 -0.67
C ARG A 283 -12.34 -16.66 -0.97
N GLU A 284 -13.41 -16.09 -0.41
CA GLU A 284 -14.79 -16.53 -0.65
C GLU A 284 -15.16 -16.43 -2.15
N ARG A 285 -14.82 -15.31 -2.79
CA ARG A 285 -15.03 -15.11 -4.23
C ARG A 285 -14.30 -16.17 -5.07
N LEU A 286 -13.00 -16.37 -4.84
CA LEU A 286 -12.21 -17.35 -5.59
C LEU A 286 -12.72 -18.77 -5.33
N SER A 287 -13.07 -19.10 -4.09
CA SER A 287 -13.59 -20.43 -3.72
C SER A 287 -14.92 -20.78 -4.42
N ALA A 288 -15.72 -19.76 -4.75
CA ALA A 288 -16.99 -19.90 -5.45
C ALA A 288 -16.89 -19.74 -6.99
N GLU A 289 -15.74 -19.31 -7.53
CA GLU A 289 -15.59 -19.07 -8.97
C GLU A 289 -15.68 -20.41 -9.75
N PRO A 290 -16.59 -20.52 -10.75
CA PRO A 290 -16.76 -21.75 -11.49
C PRO A 290 -15.63 -21.96 -12.50
N LEU A 291 -15.08 -23.17 -12.52
CA LEU A 291 -14.01 -23.60 -13.41
C LEU A 291 -14.39 -24.89 -14.15
N SER A 292 -14.02 -24.97 -15.43
CA SER A 292 -14.20 -26.17 -16.24
C SER A 292 -12.92 -26.99 -16.30
N LEU A 293 -13.00 -28.24 -15.85
CA LEU A 293 -11.94 -29.23 -15.92
C LEU A 293 -12.11 -30.12 -17.14
N VAL A 294 -11.13 -30.12 -18.05
CA VAL A 294 -11.10 -30.96 -19.25
C VAL A 294 -10.01 -32.01 -19.11
N CYS A 295 -10.39 -33.29 -19.05
CA CYS A 295 -9.43 -34.38 -18.97
C CYS A 295 -8.64 -34.50 -20.28
N LEU A 296 -7.32 -34.28 -20.23
CA LEU A 296 -6.44 -34.35 -21.40
C LEU A 296 -6.21 -35.79 -21.92
N ARG A 297 -6.70 -36.79 -21.18
CA ARG A 297 -6.63 -38.21 -21.55
C ARG A 297 -7.85 -38.70 -22.31
N CYS A 298 -9.07 -38.37 -21.88
CA CYS A 298 -10.31 -38.91 -22.47
C CYS A 298 -11.29 -37.84 -22.96
N GLY A 299 -11.01 -36.56 -22.69
CA GLY A 299 -11.87 -35.42 -23.04
C GLY A 299 -13.10 -35.23 -22.15
N PHE A 300 -13.28 -36.04 -21.10
CA PHE A 300 -14.35 -35.82 -20.13
C PHE A 300 -14.23 -34.42 -19.52
N THR A 301 -15.36 -33.70 -19.49
CA THR A 301 -15.43 -32.32 -19.00
C THR A 301 -16.38 -32.26 -17.83
N ARG A 302 -16.01 -31.54 -16.77
CA ARG A 302 -16.89 -31.22 -15.64
C ARG A 302 -16.64 -29.80 -15.14
N THR A 303 -17.63 -29.21 -14.51
CA THR A 303 -17.49 -27.93 -13.82
C THR A 303 -17.34 -28.16 -12.34
N THR A 304 -16.50 -27.38 -11.68
CA THR A 304 -16.26 -27.40 -10.22
C THR A 304 -15.91 -26.00 -9.75
N THR A 305 -15.74 -25.81 -8.45
CA THR A 305 -15.15 -24.59 -7.87
C THR A 305 -13.95 -24.98 -7.01
N PRO A 306 -13.00 -24.07 -6.72
CA PRO A 306 -11.88 -24.40 -5.84
C PRO A 306 -12.33 -24.98 -4.50
N GLY A 307 -13.37 -24.41 -3.87
CA GLY A 307 -13.90 -24.91 -2.59
C GLY A 307 -14.56 -26.30 -2.64
N ARG A 308 -14.99 -26.79 -3.81
CA ARG A 308 -15.59 -28.13 -3.96
C ARG A 308 -14.61 -29.17 -4.50
N TYR A 309 -13.50 -28.74 -5.07
CA TYR A 309 -12.58 -29.57 -5.83
C TYR A 309 -12.03 -30.75 -5.03
N GLY A 310 -11.65 -30.54 -3.77
CA GLY A 310 -11.17 -31.59 -2.88
C GLY A 310 -12.24 -32.68 -2.62
N ALA A 311 -13.44 -32.26 -2.22
CA ALA A 311 -14.57 -33.15 -1.95
C ALA A 311 -15.04 -33.93 -3.20
N GLU A 312 -14.85 -33.36 -4.39
CA GLU A 312 -15.29 -33.94 -5.66
C GLU A 312 -14.28 -34.92 -6.31
N GLY A 313 -13.20 -35.28 -5.59
CA GLY A 313 -12.18 -36.24 -6.02
C GLY A 313 -10.94 -35.64 -6.70
N GLY A 314 -10.71 -34.33 -6.58
CA GLY A 314 -9.47 -33.66 -6.99
C GLY A 314 -9.19 -33.74 -8.50
N SER A 315 -7.92 -33.90 -8.88
CA SER A 315 -7.48 -33.83 -10.30
C SER A 315 -7.88 -35.04 -11.13
N ARG A 316 -8.34 -36.12 -10.46
CA ARG A 316 -8.65 -37.40 -11.07
C ARG A 316 -9.94 -37.32 -11.88
N CYS A 317 -9.85 -37.71 -13.14
CA CYS A 317 -10.99 -37.81 -14.03
C CYS A 317 -11.95 -38.93 -13.57
N ARG A 318 -13.26 -38.61 -13.49
CA ARG A 318 -14.31 -39.58 -13.11
C ARG A 318 -14.51 -40.71 -14.11
N LEU A 319 -14.11 -40.52 -15.36
CA LEU A 319 -14.27 -41.51 -16.43
C LEU A 319 -13.05 -42.43 -16.59
N CYS A 320 -11.84 -41.87 -16.73
CA CYS A 320 -10.63 -42.64 -17.06
C CYS A 320 -9.59 -42.68 -15.94
N ARG A 321 -9.88 -42.08 -14.78
CA ARG A 321 -9.00 -41.94 -13.60
C ARG A 321 -7.65 -41.26 -13.86
N GLY A 322 -7.46 -40.61 -15.03
CA GLY A 322 -6.26 -39.83 -15.33
C GLY A 322 -6.16 -38.57 -14.44
N SER A 323 -4.94 -38.17 -14.09
CA SER A 323 -4.64 -37.03 -13.21
C SER A 323 -4.48 -35.68 -13.94
N LEU A 324 -4.35 -35.68 -15.27
CA LEU A 324 -4.15 -34.47 -16.05
C LEU A 324 -5.50 -33.92 -16.53
N SER A 325 -6.02 -32.95 -15.77
CA SER A 325 -7.24 -32.20 -16.08
C SER A 325 -6.88 -30.72 -16.27
N ALA A 326 -7.01 -30.22 -17.50
CA ALA A 326 -6.78 -28.82 -17.82
C ALA A 326 -7.89 -27.94 -17.22
N VAL A 327 -7.54 -26.74 -16.78
CA VAL A 327 -8.48 -25.79 -16.16
C VAL A 327 -8.73 -24.62 -17.10
N LEU A 328 -10.01 -24.32 -17.35
CA LEU A 328 -10.43 -23.18 -18.15
C LEU A 328 -11.62 -22.48 -17.52
N SER A 329 -11.80 -21.19 -17.85
CA SER A 329 -13.06 -20.50 -17.54
C SER A 329 -14.21 -21.14 -18.33
N PRO A 330 -15.38 -21.38 -17.70
CA PRO A 330 -16.57 -21.92 -18.38
C PRO A 330 -17.04 -21.09 -19.57
N LYS A 331 -16.70 -19.79 -19.59
CA LYS A 331 -17.02 -18.88 -20.70
C LYS A 331 -16.28 -19.23 -21.99
N ARG A 332 -15.17 -19.98 -21.93
CA ARG A 332 -14.35 -20.38 -23.09
C ARG A 332 -14.87 -21.70 -23.72
N THR A 333 -16.16 -21.72 -24.05
CA THR A 333 -16.87 -22.92 -24.55
C THR A 333 -16.18 -23.55 -25.76
N ASP A 334 -15.74 -22.74 -26.72
CA ASP A 334 -15.07 -23.23 -27.93
C ASP A 334 -13.72 -23.89 -27.63
N GLU A 335 -12.93 -23.32 -26.72
CA GLU A 335 -11.63 -23.88 -26.32
C GLU A 335 -11.80 -25.19 -25.56
N ILE A 336 -12.80 -25.25 -24.67
CA ILE A 336 -13.18 -26.47 -23.94
C ILE A 336 -13.56 -27.57 -24.94
N ALA A 337 -14.45 -27.27 -25.90
CA ALA A 337 -14.87 -28.22 -26.92
C ALA A 337 -13.73 -28.67 -27.84
N ARG A 338 -12.80 -27.76 -28.18
CA ARG A 338 -11.58 -28.09 -28.95
C ARG A 338 -10.65 -29.02 -28.18
N LEU A 339 -10.32 -28.71 -26.93
CA LEU A 339 -9.46 -29.54 -26.08
C LEU A 339 -10.08 -30.91 -25.78
N SER A 340 -11.40 -30.96 -25.54
CA SER A 340 -12.11 -32.23 -25.34
C SER A 340 -12.03 -33.12 -26.59
N ARG A 341 -12.31 -32.58 -27.78
CA ARG A 341 -12.21 -33.32 -29.05
C ARG A 341 -10.77 -33.77 -29.34
N TYR A 342 -9.78 -32.92 -29.06
CA TYR A 342 -8.36 -33.26 -29.19
C TYR A 342 -8.00 -34.46 -28.31
N ALA A 343 -8.37 -34.43 -27.03
CA ALA A 343 -8.12 -35.53 -26.10
C ALA A 343 -8.85 -36.82 -26.54
N GLN A 344 -10.11 -36.73 -26.98
CA GLN A 344 -10.88 -37.89 -27.47
C GLN A 344 -10.24 -38.52 -28.72
N ALA A 345 -9.77 -37.72 -29.68
CA ALA A 345 -9.12 -38.20 -30.88
C ALA A 345 -7.82 -38.96 -30.53
N LYS A 346 -7.00 -38.40 -29.63
CA LYS A 346 -5.77 -39.03 -29.12
C LYS A 346 -6.07 -40.34 -28.38
N TRP A 347 -7.13 -40.35 -27.57
CA TRP A 347 -7.57 -41.51 -26.80
C TRP A 347 -8.09 -42.67 -27.66
N ARG A 348 -8.81 -42.35 -28.74
CA ARG A 348 -9.28 -43.34 -29.73
C ARG A 348 -8.14 -43.88 -30.57
N ALA A 349 -7.22 -43.02 -31.00
CA ALA A 349 -6.03 -43.42 -31.74
C ALA A 349 -5.12 -44.38 -30.95
N GLY A 350 -5.01 -44.20 -29.62
CA GLY A 350 -4.25 -45.10 -28.74
C GLY A 350 -4.94 -46.44 -28.43
N ARG A 351 -6.25 -46.58 -28.69
CA ARG A 351 -7.01 -47.84 -28.48
C ARG A 351 -7.12 -48.71 -29.73
N SER A 352 -6.75 -48.20 -30.89
CA SER A 352 -6.66 -48.96 -32.14
C SER A 352 -5.21 -49.30 -32.47
N ALA A 353 -4.61 -50.19 -31.69
CA ALA A 353 -3.49 -51.02 -32.16
C ALA A 353 -4.08 -52.17 -32.98
N VAL A 354 -4.48 -51.89 -34.22
CA VAL A 354 -4.84 -52.92 -35.21
C VAL A 354 -3.53 -53.40 -35.86
N PRO A 355 -3.32 -54.70 -36.07
CA PRO A 355 -2.12 -55.22 -36.73
C PRO A 355 -1.90 -54.61 -38.11
N GLU A 356 -0.63 -54.53 -38.47
CA GLU A 356 -0.08 -53.89 -39.66
C GLU A 356 -0.71 -54.45 -40.96
N GLY A 357 -1.73 -53.77 -41.49
CA GLY A 357 -2.37 -54.18 -42.72
C GLY A 357 -3.63 -53.39 -43.03
N ARG A 358 -3.48 -52.33 -43.85
CA ARG A 358 -4.48 -51.37 -44.38
C ARG A 358 -4.47 -50.01 -43.67
N ARG A 359 -3.60 -49.12 -44.16
CA ARG A 359 -3.63 -47.68 -43.88
C ARG A 359 -4.90 -47.04 -44.46
N ARG A 360 -6.03 -47.11 -43.75
CA ARG A 360 -7.12 -46.14 -43.94
C ARG A 360 -6.63 -44.78 -43.41
N ARG A 361 -6.77 -43.72 -44.21
CA ARG A 361 -6.44 -42.33 -43.83
C ARG A 361 -7.02 -42.04 -42.44
N ARG A 362 -6.14 -41.89 -41.44
CA ARG A 362 -6.53 -41.48 -40.08
C ARG A 362 -7.24 -40.13 -40.17
N PRO A 363 -8.41 -39.92 -39.53
CA PRO A 363 -9.02 -38.60 -39.46
C PRO A 363 -8.03 -37.66 -38.76
N ARG A 364 -7.57 -36.62 -39.48
CA ARG A 364 -6.76 -35.55 -38.90
C ARG A 364 -7.56 -34.94 -37.76
N ALA A 365 -6.99 -34.93 -36.54
CA ALA A 365 -7.58 -34.20 -35.43
C ALA A 365 -7.83 -32.74 -35.88
N PRO A 366 -8.93 -32.10 -35.45
CA PRO A 366 -9.20 -30.71 -35.81
C PRO A 366 -8.00 -29.84 -35.42
N PRO A 367 -7.68 -28.78 -36.20
CA PRO A 367 -6.57 -27.89 -35.87
C PRO A 367 -6.92 -27.17 -34.56
N VAL A 368 -6.37 -27.65 -33.45
CA VAL A 368 -6.33 -26.89 -32.21
C VAL A 368 -5.05 -26.07 -32.26
N PRO A 369 -5.11 -24.75 -32.07
CA PRO A 369 -3.90 -23.95 -32.11
C PRO A 369 -2.96 -24.41 -30.98
N GLU A 370 -1.68 -24.56 -31.33
CA GLU A 370 -0.67 -25.23 -30.50
C GLU A 370 -0.53 -24.59 -29.11
N ASN A 371 -0.73 -23.28 -29.05
CA ASN A 371 -0.76 -22.49 -27.82
C ASN A 371 -1.85 -22.95 -26.83
N ALA A 372 -3.06 -23.28 -27.30
CA ALA A 372 -4.17 -23.70 -26.46
C ALA A 372 -3.94 -25.10 -25.89
N VAL A 373 -3.33 -26.00 -26.67
CA VAL A 373 -2.93 -27.33 -26.21
C VAL A 373 -1.85 -27.19 -25.13
N ARG A 374 -0.81 -26.39 -25.40
CA ARG A 374 0.28 -26.14 -24.44
C ARG A 374 -0.25 -25.54 -23.14
N ALA A 375 -1.06 -24.49 -23.21
CA ALA A 375 -1.68 -23.87 -22.04
C ALA A 375 -2.55 -24.87 -21.25
N GLY A 376 -3.29 -25.73 -21.95
CA GLY A 376 -4.06 -26.81 -21.34
C GLY A 376 -3.18 -27.78 -20.55
N TYR A 377 -2.10 -28.28 -21.14
CA TYR A 377 -1.14 -29.16 -20.46
C TYR A 377 -0.47 -28.47 -19.26
N THR A 378 -0.01 -27.23 -19.41
CA THR A 378 0.58 -26.47 -18.30
C THR A 378 -0.40 -26.31 -17.13
N SER A 379 -1.67 -25.96 -17.41
CA SER A 379 -2.69 -25.87 -16.35
C SER A 379 -2.93 -27.21 -15.66
N ALA A 380 -2.95 -28.32 -16.42
CA ALA A 380 -3.17 -29.66 -15.89
C ALA A 380 -2.01 -30.12 -14.99
N GLU A 381 -0.77 -29.81 -15.37
CA GLU A 381 0.42 -30.09 -14.56
C GLU A 381 0.39 -29.30 -13.25
N LEU A 382 0.05 -28.02 -13.29
CA LEU A 382 -0.07 -27.20 -12.07
C LEU A 382 -1.10 -27.78 -11.11
N VAL A 383 -2.26 -28.20 -11.62
CA VAL A 383 -3.30 -28.82 -10.79
C VAL A 383 -2.90 -30.20 -10.28
N ALA A 384 -2.16 -30.98 -11.07
CA ALA A 384 -1.65 -32.27 -10.63
C ALA A 384 -0.61 -32.14 -9.50
N HIS A 385 0.23 -31.10 -9.53
CA HIS A 385 1.28 -30.87 -8.54
C HIS A 385 0.82 -30.08 -7.30
N PHE A 386 0.08 -28.99 -7.49
CA PHE A 386 -0.30 -28.06 -6.42
C PHE A 386 -1.75 -28.20 -5.96
N GLY A 387 -2.55 -29.07 -6.59
CA GLY A 387 -3.90 -29.40 -6.15
C GLY A 387 -4.83 -28.19 -6.12
N GLU A 388 -5.53 -28.01 -5.00
CA GLU A 388 -6.51 -26.93 -4.80
C GLU A 388 -5.89 -25.53 -4.91
N ARG A 389 -4.64 -25.34 -4.47
CA ARG A 389 -3.95 -24.04 -4.57
C ARG A 389 -3.80 -23.58 -6.02
N ALA A 390 -3.61 -24.51 -6.96
CA ALA A 390 -3.57 -24.16 -8.38
C ALA A 390 -4.93 -23.68 -8.90
N LEU A 391 -6.04 -24.21 -8.38
CA LEU A 391 -7.37 -23.75 -8.75
C LEU A 391 -7.63 -22.33 -8.24
N TYR A 392 -7.19 -21.98 -7.02
CA TYR A 392 -7.29 -20.60 -6.52
C TYR A 392 -6.53 -19.60 -7.41
N ALA A 393 -5.33 -19.96 -7.87
CA ALA A 393 -4.57 -19.11 -8.79
C ALA A 393 -5.26 -18.98 -10.15
N LEU A 394 -5.78 -20.09 -10.72
CA LEU A 394 -6.42 -20.11 -12.04
C LEU A 394 -7.86 -19.57 -12.04
N ALA A 395 -8.49 -19.44 -10.87
CA ALA A 395 -9.76 -18.75 -10.68
C ALA A 395 -9.62 -17.22 -10.75
N ALA A 396 -8.40 -16.70 -10.55
CA ALA A 396 -8.15 -15.27 -10.53
C ALA A 396 -8.24 -14.65 -11.93
N ARG A 397 -8.76 -13.42 -12.00
CA ARG A 397 -9.00 -12.70 -13.25
C ARG A 397 -7.68 -12.32 -13.91
N GLY A 398 -7.50 -12.76 -15.16
CA GLY A 398 -6.30 -12.47 -15.93
C GLY A 398 -5.08 -13.31 -15.55
N VAL A 399 -5.24 -14.30 -14.66
CA VAL A 399 -4.17 -15.23 -14.31
C VAL A 399 -4.25 -16.47 -15.20
N GLY A 400 -3.41 -16.49 -16.25
CA GLY A 400 -3.25 -17.66 -17.11
C GLY A 400 -2.28 -18.71 -16.53
N PRO A 401 -2.10 -19.87 -17.19
CA PRO A 401 -1.25 -20.96 -16.69
C PRO A 401 0.21 -20.55 -16.44
N GLU A 402 0.77 -19.68 -17.27
CA GLU A 402 2.14 -19.18 -17.10
C GLU A 402 2.30 -18.29 -15.87
N THR A 403 1.34 -17.38 -15.63
CA THR A 403 1.31 -16.53 -14.43
C THR A 403 1.05 -17.36 -13.18
N ALA A 404 0.10 -18.30 -13.23
CA ALA A 404 -0.17 -19.23 -12.16
C ALA A 404 1.06 -20.07 -11.79
N ARG A 405 1.84 -20.53 -12.78
CA ARG A 405 3.09 -21.25 -12.53
C ARG A 405 4.08 -20.41 -11.73
N ARG A 406 4.27 -19.14 -12.09
CA ARG A 406 5.17 -18.23 -11.37
C ARG A 406 4.71 -17.98 -9.93
N LEU A 407 3.40 -17.84 -9.71
CA LEU A 407 2.83 -17.67 -8.37
C LEU A 407 3.05 -18.95 -7.53
N LEU A 408 2.71 -20.12 -8.05
CA LEU A 408 2.78 -21.38 -7.30
C LEU A 408 4.21 -21.86 -7.01
N GLN A 409 5.21 -21.42 -7.77
CA GLN A 409 6.62 -21.74 -7.53
C GLN A 409 7.24 -20.94 -6.38
N ARG A 410 6.59 -19.87 -5.90
CA ARG A 410 7.07 -19.08 -4.77
C ARG A 410 6.73 -19.77 -3.44
N LEU A 411 7.59 -19.54 -2.44
CA LEU A 411 7.36 -19.97 -1.06
C LEU A 411 6.55 -18.89 -0.33
N TYR A 412 5.47 -19.32 0.32
CA TYR A 412 4.58 -18.47 1.11
C TYR A 412 4.55 -18.96 2.55
N ARG A 413 4.56 -18.06 3.52
CA ARG A 413 4.50 -18.38 4.95
C ARG A 413 3.09 -18.82 5.38
N ASN A 414 2.07 -18.26 4.73
CA ASN A 414 0.66 -18.58 4.97
C ASN A 414 -0.20 -18.37 3.71
N ASP A 415 -1.47 -18.78 3.78
CA ASP A 415 -2.41 -18.64 2.67
C ASP A 415 -2.79 -17.18 2.36
N ASP A 416 -2.70 -16.30 3.35
CA ASP A 416 -3.03 -14.87 3.18
C ASP A 416 -1.99 -14.16 2.30
N GLU A 417 -0.71 -14.51 2.45
CA GLU A 417 0.38 -14.04 1.60
C GLU A 417 0.21 -14.54 0.15
N PHE A 418 -0.24 -15.78 -0.02
CA PHE A 418 -0.55 -16.32 -1.35
C PHE A 418 -1.75 -15.59 -2.01
N LEU A 419 -2.83 -15.35 -1.26
CA LEU A 419 -3.99 -14.60 -1.75
C LEU A 419 -3.66 -13.15 -2.07
N THR A 420 -2.73 -12.56 -1.31
CA THR A 420 -2.21 -11.23 -1.59
C THR A 420 -1.51 -11.16 -2.95
N GLU A 421 -0.62 -12.10 -3.25
CA GLU A 421 0.06 -12.13 -4.56
C GLU A 421 -0.92 -12.39 -5.71
N ILE A 422 -1.96 -13.19 -5.49
CA ILE A 422 -3.05 -13.36 -6.47
C ILE A 422 -3.74 -12.01 -6.75
N LEU A 423 -4.07 -11.25 -5.70
CA LEU A 423 -4.71 -9.95 -5.84
C LEU A 423 -3.81 -8.93 -6.57
N ARG A 424 -2.49 -8.98 -6.32
CA ARG A 424 -1.50 -8.16 -7.06
C ARG A 424 -1.51 -8.52 -8.55
N ALA A 425 -1.57 -9.81 -8.89
CA ALA A 425 -1.66 -10.26 -10.27
C ALA A 425 -2.95 -9.78 -10.97
N GLU A 426 -4.11 -9.83 -10.29
CA GLU A 426 -5.36 -9.28 -10.84
C GLU A 426 -5.28 -7.77 -11.07
N ARG A 427 -4.69 -7.00 -10.14
CA ARG A 427 -4.48 -5.55 -10.31
C ARG A 427 -3.57 -5.25 -11.49
N HIS A 428 -2.50 -6.04 -11.67
CA HIS A 428 -1.59 -5.88 -12.80
C HIS A 428 -2.31 -6.11 -14.14
N TYR A 429 -3.11 -7.18 -14.24
CA TYR A 429 -3.93 -7.44 -15.42
C TYR A 429 -4.96 -6.32 -15.67
N ALA A 430 -5.67 -5.85 -14.64
CA ALA A 430 -6.64 -4.77 -14.78
C ALA A 430 -6.01 -3.45 -15.29
N ARG A 431 -4.77 -3.15 -14.87
CA ARG A 431 -4.02 -1.97 -15.32
C ARG A 431 -3.53 -2.09 -16.76
N THR A 432 -3.12 -3.29 -17.17
CA THR A 432 -2.57 -3.49 -18.52
C THR A 432 -3.63 -3.82 -19.55
N ARG A 433 -4.84 -4.23 -19.14
CA ARG A 433 -5.93 -4.63 -20.04
C ARG A 433 -6.24 -3.63 -21.15
N SER A 434 -6.17 -2.32 -20.87
CA SER A 434 -6.40 -1.26 -21.87
C SER A 434 -5.37 -1.21 -23.01
N PHE A 435 -4.26 -1.96 -22.91
CA PHE A 435 -3.22 -2.05 -23.92
C PHE A 435 -3.26 -3.36 -24.73
N TRP A 436 -4.13 -4.31 -24.37
CA TRP A 436 -4.20 -5.65 -25.00
C TRP A 436 -5.56 -5.97 -25.65
N ASP A 437 -6.62 -5.24 -25.30
CA ASP A 437 -7.87 -5.17 -26.07
C ASP A 437 -7.72 -4.09 -27.15
#